data_AF-A0A3R6ARL6-F1
#
_entry.id   AF-A0A3R6ARL6-F1
#
_cell.length_a   1.000
_cell.length_b   1.000
_cell.length_c   1.000
_cell.angle_alpha   90.00
_cell.angle_beta   90.00
_cell.angle_gamma   90.00
#
_symmetry.space_group_name_H-M   'P 1'
#
loop_
_entity.id
_entity.type
_entity.pdbx_description
1 polymer ?
#
loop_
_entity_poly.entity_id
_entity_poly.type
_entity_poly.pdbx_seq_one_letter_code
_entity_poly.pdbx_strand_id
1 'polypeptide(L)' 'MQYIKAKFPNSTRSYTYRTEDSVKAGDTVVNAKGAKLTVTDESVDMAWVETYGADKVAVVKKYEELESGGDDES' A
#
# COMPACT_ATOMS: atom_id res chain seq x y z
N MET A 1 -0.38 -11.13 -6.90
CA MET A 1 0.47 -10.00 -6.45
C MET A 1 0.30 -8.86 -7.44
N GLN A 2 -0.11 -7.68 -6.96
CA GLN A 2 -0.23 -6.45 -7.73
C GLN A 2 0.89 -5.47 -7.33
N TYR A 3 1.30 -4.62 -8.27
CA TYR A 3 2.22 -3.52 -8.00
C TYR A 3 1.46 -2.20 -8.00
N ILE A 4 1.71 -1.38 -6.99
CA ILE A 4 1.05 -0.10 -6.80
C ILE A 4 2.09 0.98 -6.51
N LYS A 5 1.72 2.23 -6.75
CA LYS A 5 2.43 3.36 -6.15
C LYS A 5 1.67 3.84 -4.93
N ALA A 6 2.42 4.10 -3.86
CA ALA A 6 1.86 4.66 -2.65
C ALA A 6 2.82 5.68 -2.04
N LYS A 7 2.27 6.63 -1.28
CA LYS A 7 3.05 7.70 -0.65
C LYS A 7 2.70 7.84 0.82
N PHE A 8 3.67 8.30 1.59
CA PHE A 8 3.44 8.65 2.99
C PHE A 8 2.53 9.88 3.07
N PRO A 9 1.74 10.03 4.14
CA PRO A 9 1.01 11.26 4.40
C PRO A 9 1.98 12.44 4.39
N ASN A 10 1.58 13.54 3.74
CA ASN A 10 2.39 14.75 3.53
C ASN A 10 3.65 14.58 2.66
N SER A 11 3.85 13.42 2.02
CA SER A 11 4.92 13.24 1.05
C SER A 11 4.45 13.63 -0.36
N THR A 12 5.34 14.26 -1.12
CA THR A 12 5.17 14.48 -2.57
C THR A 12 5.69 13.32 -3.40
N ARG A 13 6.39 12.36 -2.78
CA ARG A 13 7.04 11.24 -3.46
C ARG A 13 6.27 9.95 -3.26
N SER A 14 5.94 9.31 -4.38
CA SER A 14 5.34 7.98 -4.41
C SER A 14 6.40 6.94 -4.71
N TYR A 15 6.32 5.81 -4.01
CA TYR A 15 7.21 4.68 -4.17
C TYR A 15 6.43 3.45 -4.64
N THR A 16 7.11 2.55 -5.33
CA THR A 16 6.53 1.29 -5.79
C THR A 16 6.48 0.29 -4.63
N TYR A 17 5.31 -0.31 -4.43
CA TYR A 17 5.06 -1.37 -3.46
C TYR A 17 4.36 -2.54 -4.15
N ARG A 18 4.44 -3.72 -3.54
CA ARG A 18 3.70 -4.90 -3.98
C ARG A 18 2.69 -5.29 -2.91
N THR A 19 1.50 -5.71 -3.33
CA THR A 19 0.41 -6.09 -2.45
C THR A 19 -0.28 -7.32 -3.00
N GLU A 20 -0.82 -8.16 -2.13
CA GLU A 20 -1.69 -9.27 -2.53
C GLU A 20 -3.16 -8.87 -2.50
N ASP A 21 -3.48 -7.79 -1.79
CA ASP A 21 -4.82 -7.25 -1.69
C ASP A 21 -5.25 -6.50 -2.96
N SER A 22 -6.56 -6.46 -3.19
CA SER A 22 -7.15 -5.62 -4.22
C SER A 22 -7.34 -4.20 -3.67
N VAL A 23 -6.48 -3.28 -4.10
CA VAL A 23 -6.49 -1.87 -3.69
C VAL A 23 -6.55 -0.96 -4.91
N LYS A 24 -7.16 0.21 -4.76
CA LYS A 24 -7.29 1.26 -5.77
C LYS A 24 -6.72 2.58 -5.25
N ALA A 25 -6.55 3.55 -6.15
CA ALA A 25 -6.14 4.90 -5.77
C ALA A 25 -7.06 5.47 -4.67
N GLY A 26 -6.45 6.08 -3.65
CA GLY A 26 -7.14 6.59 -2.47
C GLY A 26 -7.29 5.59 -1.32
N ASP A 27 -7.10 4.29 -1.54
CA ASP A 27 -7.09 3.33 -0.43
C ASP A 27 -5.86 3.54 0.47
N THR A 28 -5.98 3.13 1.73
CA THR A 28 -4.86 3.12 2.67
C THR A 28 -4.26 1.72 2.73
N VAL A 29 -2.93 1.66 2.66
CA VAL A 29 -2.15 0.44 2.84
C VAL A 29 -1.15 0.61 3.97
N VAL A 30 -0.79 -0.48 4.63
CA VAL A 30 0.19 -0.51 5.71
C VAL A 30 1.40 -1.33 5.30
N ASN A 31 2.60 -0.80 5.53
CA ASN A 31 3.83 -1.54 5.30
C ASN A 31 4.21 -2.41 6.50
N ALA A 32 5.24 -3.25 6.34
CA ALA A 32 5.76 -4.11 7.41
C ALA A 32 6.23 -3.36 8.68
N LYS A 33 6.44 -2.04 8.60
CA LYS A 33 6.80 -1.18 9.74
C LYS A 33 5.58 -0.55 10.43
N GLY A 34 4.36 -0.89 10.01
CA GLY A 34 3.13 -0.30 10.54
C GLY A 34 2.83 1.10 10.01
N ALA A 35 3.57 1.58 9.01
CA ALA A 35 3.35 2.91 8.46
C ALA A 35 2.22 2.90 7.42
N LYS A 36 1.29 3.85 7.58
CA LYS A 36 0.16 4.06 6.67
C LYS A 36 0.59 4.85 5.44
N LEU A 37 0.23 4.37 4.27
CA LEU A 37 0.51 4.94 2.96
C LEU A 37 -0.80 5.08 2.20
N THR A 38 -0.91 6.10 1.36
CA THR A 38 -2.06 6.28 0.46
C THR A 38 -1.69 5.81 -0.93
N VAL A 39 -2.49 4.90 -1.50
CA VAL A 39 -2.34 4.42 -2.88
C VAL A 39 -2.59 5.59 -3.83
N THR A 40 -1.70 5.78 -4.79
CA THR A 40 -1.83 6.81 -5.83
C THR A 40 -2.34 6.20 -7.13
N ASP A 41 -2.93 7.03 -7.98
CA ASP A 41 -3.38 6.64 -9.33
C ASP A 41 -2.22 6.47 -10.33
N GLU A 42 -0.98 6.63 -9.87
CA GLU A 42 0.18 6.47 -10.73
C GLU A 42 0.39 5.00 -11.10
N SER A 43 0.59 4.77 -12.39
CA SER A 43 0.99 3.46 -12.91
C SER A 43 2.41 3.10 -12.50
N VAL A 44 2.62 1.82 -12.20
CA VAL A 44 3.95 1.27 -11.95
C VAL A 44 4.62 0.92 -13.28
N ASP A 45 5.89 1.29 -13.40
CA ASP A 45 6.72 0.86 -14.52
C ASP A 45 7.08 -0.63 -14.36
N MET A 46 6.32 -1.49 -15.02
CA MET A 46 6.49 -2.95 -14.94
C MET A 46 7.81 -3.42 -15.55
N ALA A 47 8.33 -2.73 -16.58
CA ALA A 47 9.62 -3.08 -17.18
C ALA A 47 10.76 -2.91 -16.17
N TRP A 48 10.73 -1.85 -15.35
CA TRP A 48 11.69 -1.68 -14.26
C TRP A 48 11.56 -2.77 -13.18
N VAL A 49 10.32 -3.15 -12.83
CA VAL A 49 10.04 -4.18 -11.83
C VAL A 49 10.56 -5.55 -12.27
N GLU A 50 10.30 -5.93 -13.52
CA GLU A 50 10.75 -7.19 -14.11
C GLU A 50 12.27 -7.26 -14.21
N THR A 51 12.92 -6.14 -14.54
CA THR A 51 14.38 -6.12 -14.75
C THR A 51 15.17 -6.06 -13.45
N TYR A 52 14.69 -5.33 -12.43
CA TYR A 52 15.50 -5.00 -11.24
C TYR A 52 14.76 -5.10 -9.89
N GLY A 53 13.43 -5.17 -9.90
CA GLY A 53 12.62 -4.64 -8.79
C GLY A 53 11.82 -5.65 -7.99
N ALA A 54 11.49 -6.83 -8.52
CA ALA A 54 10.53 -7.73 -7.84
C ALA A 54 10.94 -8.11 -6.40
N ASP A 55 12.24 -8.29 -6.15
CA ASP A 55 12.83 -8.54 -4.83
C ASP A 55 13.00 -7.25 -3.99
N LYS A 56 13.29 -6.12 -4.65
CA LYS A 56 13.58 -4.84 -3.99
C LYS A 56 12.32 -4.06 -3.58
N VAL A 57 11.15 -4.45 -4.08
CA VAL A 57 9.89 -3.78 -3.79
C VAL A 57 9.31 -4.30 -2.47
N ALA A 58 9.06 -3.37 -1.54
CA ALA A 58 8.48 -3.69 -0.25
C ALA A 58 7.03 -4.15 -0.37
N VAL A 59 6.65 -5.11 0.48
CA VAL A 59 5.27 -5.60 0.58
C VAL A 59 4.45 -4.66 1.47
N VAL A 60 3.25 -4.33 1.02
CA VAL A 60 2.22 -3.64 1.80
C VAL A 60 0.94 -4.45 1.79
N LYS A 61 0.08 -4.21 2.78
CA LYS A 61 -1.23 -4.85 2.90
C LYS A 61 -2.31 -3.79 2.97
N LYS A 62 -3.52 -4.09 2.50
CA LYS A 62 -4.67 -3.20 2.65
C LYS A 62 -4.90 -2.92 4.14
N TYR A 63 -4.97 -1.64 4.50
CA TYR A 63 -5.38 -1.24 5.84
C TYR A 63 -6.90 -1.28 5.85
N GLU A 64 -7.46 -2.27 6.51
CA GLU A 64 -8.88 -2.25 6.88
C GLU A 64 -8.96 -1.56 8.23
N GLU A 65 -9.66 -0.43 8.27
CA GLU A 65 -10.11 0.12 9.53
C GLU A 65 -11.08 -0.91 10.09
N LEU A 66 -10.59 -1.78 10.98
CA LEU A 66 -11.47 -2.49 11.87
C LEU A 66 -12.21 -1.39 12.60
N GLU A 67 -13.45 -1.13 12.19
CA GLU A 67 -14.44 -0.50 13.04
C GLU A 67 -14.33 -1.28 14.35
N SER A 68 -13.69 -0.65 15.34
CA SER A 68 -13.65 -1.16 16.68
C SER A 68 -15.10 -1.06 17.14
N GLY A 69 -15.88 -2.07 16.81
CA GLY A 69 -17.23 -2.27 17.28
C GLY A 69 -17.15 -2.20 18.80
N GLY A 70 -17.69 -1.11 19.33
CA GLY A 70 -17.95 -0.99 20.74
C GLY A 70 -19.04 -1.98 21.08
N ASP A 71 -18.69 -3.01 21.82
CA ASP A 71 -19.63 -3.82 22.58
C ASP A 71 -18.93 -4.16 23.91
N ASP A 72 -18.78 -3.14 24.76
CA ASP A 72 -18.69 -3.33 26.22
C ASP A 72 -19.96 -2.69 26.81
N GLU A 73 -21.11 -3.29 26.49
CA GLU A 73 -22.31 -3.18 27.32
C GLU A 73 -22.39 -4.45 28.19
N SER A 74 -21.93 -4.37 29.45
CA SER A 74 -22.46 -5.14 30.60
C SER A 74 -21.88 -4.68 31.93
#